data_AF-A0A1J7ICD3-F1
#
_entry.id   AF-A0A1J7ICD3-F1
#
_cell.length_a   1.000
_cell.length_b   1.000
_cell.length_c   1.000
_cell.angle_alpha   90.00
_cell.angle_beta   90.00
_cell.angle_gamma   90.00
#
_symmetry.space_group_name_H-M   'P 1'
#
loop_
_entity.id
_entity.type
_entity.pdbx_description
1 polymer ?
#
loop_
_entity_poly.entity_id
_entity_poly.type
_entity_poly.pdbx_seq_one_letter_code
_entity_poly.pdbx_strand_id
1 'polypeptide(L)'
;MDKYLELTGALKGIPRQGWVQRDVPVPESVAGHMYQMAMMCITYPWDNESDRARAVEMALVYDAPEAIAGDVTPSDGVSKDDKRQREELALDFLACLLRKDGYYKFADRVKGLW
;
A
#
# COMPACT_ATOMS: atom_id res chain seq x y z
N MET A 1 3.46 1.95 17.81
CA MET A 1 3.39 2.56 16.46
C MET A 1 4.61 2.15 15.64
N ASP A 2 5.75 2.01 16.32
CA ASP A 2 7.07 1.70 15.77
C ASP A 2 7.07 0.53 14.78
N LYS A 3 6.42 -0.61 15.09
CA LYS A 3 6.44 -1.76 14.18
C LYS A 3 5.63 -1.54 12.90
N TYR A 4 4.51 -0.84 12.98
CA TYR A 4 3.72 -0.47 11.80
C TYR A 4 4.53 0.45 10.87
N LEU A 5 5.18 1.47 11.44
CA LEU A 5 6.04 2.39 10.68
C LEU A 5 7.30 1.72 10.13
N GLU A 6 7.87 0.76 10.85
CA GLU A 6 9.00 -0.05 10.37
C GLU A 6 8.60 -0.87 9.13
N LEU A 7 7.49 -1.60 9.20
CA LEU A 7 7.02 -2.45 8.10
C LEU A 7 6.60 -1.62 6.88
N THR A 8 5.75 -0.62 7.06
CA THR A 8 5.36 0.28 5.96
C THR A 8 6.56 1.07 5.42
N GLY A 9 7.54 1.39 6.27
CA GLY A 9 8.80 2.01 5.86
C GLY A 9 9.64 1.13 4.94
N ALA A 10 9.52 -0.20 5.04
CA ALA A 10 10.24 -1.15 4.19
C ALA A 10 9.82 -1.06 2.71
N LEU A 11 8.61 -0.53 2.40
CA LEU A 11 8.14 -0.28 1.03
C LEU A 11 9.08 0.61 0.22
N LYS A 12 9.91 1.44 0.89
CA LYS A 12 10.94 2.25 0.24
C LYS A 12 12.02 1.43 -0.44
N GLY A 13 12.26 0.21 0.03
CA GLY A 13 13.25 -0.72 -0.49
C GLY A 13 12.68 -1.85 -1.34
N ILE A 14 11.35 -1.94 -1.49
CA ILE A 14 10.71 -2.96 -2.33
C ILE A 14 10.57 -2.39 -3.74
N PRO A 15 11.32 -2.90 -4.73
CA PRO A 15 11.17 -2.46 -6.12
C PRO A 15 9.85 -2.96 -6.70
N ARG A 16 9.27 -2.21 -7.62
CA ARG A 16 8.09 -2.67 -8.37
C ARG A 16 8.48 -3.85 -9.25
N GLN A 17 7.94 -5.03 -8.93
CA GLN A 17 8.39 -6.32 -9.45
C GLN A 17 8.16 -6.45 -10.95
N GLY A 18 7.12 -5.79 -11.48
CA GLY A 18 6.87 -5.76 -12.92
C GLY A 18 7.99 -5.10 -13.73
N TRP A 19 8.70 -4.11 -13.16
CA TRP A 19 9.87 -3.48 -13.77
C TRP A 19 11.12 -4.35 -13.62
N VAL A 20 11.29 -4.99 -12.46
CA VAL A 20 12.38 -5.95 -12.21
C VAL A 20 12.36 -7.08 -13.24
N GLN A 21 11.19 -7.68 -13.48
CA GLN A 21 11.00 -8.75 -14.46
C GLN A 21 11.26 -8.33 -15.92
N ARG A 22 11.34 -7.03 -16.20
CA ARG A 22 11.62 -6.45 -17.53
C ARG A 22 13.04 -5.90 -17.63
N ASP A 23 13.91 -6.23 -16.67
CA ASP A 23 15.30 -5.78 -16.60
C ASP A 23 15.46 -4.25 -16.66
N VAL A 24 14.47 -3.50 -16.13
CA VAL A 24 14.56 -2.04 -16.06
C VAL A 24 15.63 -1.65 -15.04
N PRO A 25 16.62 -0.83 -15.42
CA PRO A 25 17.64 -0.37 -14.49
C PRO A 25 17.03 0.57 -13.45
N VAL A 26 17.33 0.32 -12.17
CA VAL A 26 16.87 1.14 -11.02
C VAL A 26 15.35 1.35 -11.04
N PRO A 27 14.55 0.29 -10.88
CA PRO A 27 13.09 0.40 -10.87
C PRO A 27 12.62 1.26 -9.69
N GLU A 28 11.47 1.92 -9.86
CA GLU A 28 10.81 2.62 -8.75
C GLU A 28 10.48 1.66 -7.61
N SER A 29 10.41 2.17 -6.38
CA SER A 29 9.91 1.39 -5.24
C SER A 29 8.39 1.48 -5.12
N VAL A 30 7.78 0.56 -4.39
CA VAL A 30 6.34 0.59 -4.07
C VAL A 30 5.97 1.92 -3.40
N ALA A 31 6.78 2.39 -2.44
CA ALA A 31 6.55 3.70 -1.82
C ALA A 31 6.67 4.87 -2.82
N GLY A 32 7.60 4.79 -3.79
CA GLY A 32 7.74 5.79 -4.85
C GLY A 32 6.50 5.84 -5.76
N HIS A 33 5.98 4.67 -6.11
CA HIS A 33 4.75 4.53 -6.88
C HIS A 33 3.55 5.16 -6.16
N MET A 34 3.34 4.81 -4.88
CA MET A 34 2.27 5.34 -4.04
C MET A 34 2.37 6.87 -3.87
N TYR A 35 3.58 7.41 -3.72
CA TYR A 35 3.81 8.86 -3.68
C TYR A 35 3.33 9.53 -4.98
N GLN A 36 3.71 8.98 -6.13
CA GLN A 36 3.30 9.55 -7.43
C GLN A 36 1.78 9.48 -7.60
N MET A 37 1.13 8.38 -7.17
CA MET A 37 -0.34 8.27 -7.17
C MET A 37 -0.99 9.32 -6.27
N ALA A 38 -0.47 9.55 -5.07
CA ALA A 38 -0.98 10.59 -4.18
C ALA A 38 -0.85 12.00 -4.81
N MET A 39 0.26 12.30 -5.49
CA MET A 39 0.44 13.54 -6.24
C MET A 39 -0.58 13.68 -7.38
N MET A 40 -0.85 12.59 -8.11
CA MET A 40 -1.89 12.58 -9.13
C MET A 40 -3.27 12.87 -8.52
N CYS A 41 -3.61 12.25 -7.39
CA CYS A 41 -4.84 12.56 -6.66
C CYS A 41 -4.90 14.03 -6.23
N ILE A 42 -3.80 14.64 -5.76
CA ILE A 42 -3.81 16.06 -5.36
C ILE A 42 -4.08 16.99 -6.55
N THR A 43 -3.48 16.70 -7.71
CA THR A 43 -3.57 17.56 -8.90
C THR A 43 -4.81 17.35 -9.75
N TYR A 44 -5.56 16.27 -9.51
CA TYR A 44 -6.81 16.00 -10.21
C TYR A 44 -7.88 17.05 -9.87
N PRO A 45 -8.68 17.52 -10.84
CA PRO A 45 -9.73 18.51 -10.61
C PRO A 45 -10.96 17.85 -9.97
N TRP A 46 -10.93 17.69 -8.64
CA TRP A 46 -12.06 17.16 -7.88
C TRP A 46 -13.18 18.18 -7.74
N ASP A 47 -14.42 17.72 -7.90
CA ASP A 47 -15.61 18.51 -7.57
C ASP A 47 -15.82 18.64 -6.05
N ASN A 48 -15.23 17.74 -5.27
CA ASN A 48 -15.43 17.61 -3.83
C ASN A 48 -14.12 17.36 -3.07
N GLU A 49 -13.86 18.20 -2.05
CA GLU A 49 -12.66 18.13 -1.22
C GLU A 49 -12.58 16.84 -0.39
N SER A 50 -13.72 16.30 0.08
CA SER A 50 -13.69 15.07 0.88
C SER A 50 -13.27 13.86 0.04
N ASP A 51 -13.65 13.85 -1.24
CA ASP A 51 -13.28 12.79 -2.17
C ASP A 51 -11.81 12.88 -2.52
N ARG A 52 -11.29 14.10 -2.72
CA ARG A 52 -9.84 14.33 -2.85
C ARG A 52 -9.07 13.79 -1.66
N ALA A 53 -9.46 14.16 -0.44
CA ALA A 53 -8.79 13.72 0.77
C ALA A 53 -8.82 12.19 0.92
N ARG A 54 -9.98 11.57 0.68
CA ARG A 54 -10.13 10.10 0.70
C ARG A 54 -9.23 9.43 -0.34
N ALA A 55 -9.17 9.96 -1.56
CA ALA A 55 -8.35 9.40 -2.63
C ALA A 55 -6.85 9.49 -2.33
N VAL A 56 -6.38 10.61 -1.77
CA VAL A 56 -4.99 10.78 -1.34
C VAL A 56 -4.65 9.80 -0.22
N GLU A 57 -5.51 9.66 0.80
CA GLU A 57 -5.28 8.70 1.87
C GLU A 57 -5.25 7.25 1.34
N MET A 58 -6.15 6.90 0.42
CA MET A 58 -6.18 5.59 -0.22
C MET A 58 -4.88 5.31 -1.01
N ALA A 59 -4.43 6.27 -1.82
CA ALA A 59 -3.19 6.17 -2.57
C ALA A 59 -1.96 5.95 -1.67
N LEU A 60 -1.99 6.48 -0.43
CA LEU A 60 -0.91 6.32 0.54
C LEU A 60 -0.94 5.00 1.32
N VAL A 61 -1.99 4.18 1.22
CA VAL A 61 -2.10 2.93 1.99
C VAL A 61 -2.50 1.69 1.19
N TYR A 62 -2.94 1.82 -0.07
CA TYR A 62 -3.51 0.69 -0.80
C TYR A 62 -2.50 -0.46 -1.05
N ASP A 63 -1.22 -0.15 -1.29
CA ASP A 63 -0.14 -1.15 -1.39
C ASP A 63 0.62 -1.37 -0.06
N ALA A 64 0.12 -0.84 1.08
CA ALA A 64 0.72 -1.13 2.39
C ALA A 64 0.85 -2.63 2.71
N PRO A 65 -0.10 -3.51 2.31
CA PRO A 65 0.04 -4.95 2.49
C PRO A 65 1.26 -5.57 1.79
N GLU A 66 1.76 -4.96 0.71
CA GLU A 66 2.93 -5.46 -0.03
C GLU A 66 4.22 -5.44 0.83
N ALA A 67 4.24 -4.67 1.92
CA ALA A 67 5.32 -4.71 2.91
C ALA A 67 5.54 -6.10 3.52
N ILE A 68 4.53 -6.96 3.47
CA ILE A 68 4.54 -8.33 4.01
C ILE A 68 4.28 -9.34 2.88
N ALA A 69 3.30 -9.06 2.01
CA ALA A 69 2.91 -9.97 0.93
C ALA A 69 3.88 -9.96 -0.27
N GLY A 70 4.69 -8.91 -0.42
CA GLY A 70 5.48 -8.61 -1.61
C GLY A 70 4.63 -8.04 -2.75
N ASP A 71 5.30 -7.41 -3.73
CA ASP A 71 4.66 -6.92 -4.96
C ASP A 71 4.46 -8.09 -5.94
N VAL A 72 3.26 -8.68 -5.91
CA VAL A 72 2.90 -9.84 -6.74
C VAL A 72 2.40 -9.39 -8.11
N THR A 73 3.04 -9.89 -9.15
CA THR A 73 2.73 -9.60 -10.55
C THR A 73 1.92 -10.72 -11.22
N PRO A 74 1.31 -10.46 -12.39
CA PRO A 74 0.65 -11.50 -13.18
C PRO A 74 1.56 -12.66 -13.62
N SER A 75 2.88 -12.44 -13.67
CA SER A 75 3.87 -13.44 -14.10
C SER A 75 4.28 -14.41 -13.01
N ASP A 76 3.92 -14.15 -11.75
CA ASP A 76 4.31 -14.98 -10.60
C ASP A 76 3.45 -16.24 -10.42
N GLY A 77 2.44 -16.44 -11.29
CA GLY A 77 1.58 -17.62 -11.26
C GLY A 77 0.65 -17.71 -10.03
N VAL A 78 0.52 -16.61 -9.27
CA VAL A 78 -0.39 -16.50 -8.13
C VAL A 78 -1.79 -16.15 -8.63
N SER A 79 -2.80 -16.90 -8.17
CA SER A 79 -4.19 -16.60 -8.53
C SER A 79 -4.65 -15.27 -7.93
N LYS A 80 -5.70 -14.66 -8.50
CA LYS A 80 -6.27 -13.42 -7.96
C LYS A 80 -6.75 -13.59 -6.52
N ASP A 81 -7.34 -14.75 -6.21
CA ASP A 81 -7.88 -15.05 -4.88
C ASP A 81 -6.74 -15.25 -3.87
N ASP A 82 -5.69 -15.98 -4.24
CA ASP A 82 -4.51 -16.16 -3.38
C ASP A 82 -3.80 -14.82 -3.12
N LYS A 83 -3.65 -13.97 -4.14
CA LYS A 83 -3.08 -12.61 -3.99
C LYS A 83 -3.92 -11.81 -3.00
N ARG A 84 -5.24 -11.75 -3.21
CA ARG A 84 -6.17 -11.02 -2.35
C ARG A 84 -6.10 -11.51 -0.90
N GLN A 85 -6.07 -12.83 -0.69
CA GLN A 85 -6.00 -13.42 0.65
C GLN A 85 -4.68 -13.06 1.37
N ARG A 86 -3.55 -13.12 0.66
CA ARG A 86 -2.24 -12.73 1.24
C ARG A 86 -2.23 -11.27 1.66
N GLU A 87 -2.75 -10.40 0.81
CA GLU A 87 -2.82 -8.96 1.09
C GLU A 87 -3.81 -8.63 2.21
N GLU A 88 -4.96 -9.31 2.26
CA GLU A 88 -5.94 -9.11 3.34
C GLU A 88 -5.36 -9.52 4.70
N LEU A 89 -4.66 -10.67 4.76
CA LEU A 89 -3.96 -11.11 5.97
C LEU A 89 -2.85 -10.14 6.39
N ALA A 90 -2.09 -9.62 5.43
CA ALA A 90 -1.06 -8.63 5.69
C ALA A 90 -1.67 -7.31 6.21
N LEU A 91 -2.76 -6.83 5.61
CA LEU A 91 -3.51 -5.66 6.06
C LEU A 91 -4.05 -5.84 7.48
N ASP A 92 -4.63 -7.00 7.77
CA ASP A 92 -5.14 -7.35 9.09
C ASP A 92 -4.04 -7.36 10.15
N PHE A 93 -2.87 -7.87 9.80
CA PHE A 93 -1.71 -7.83 10.68
C PHE A 93 -1.26 -6.38 10.96
N LEU A 94 -1.15 -5.54 9.93
CA LEU A 94 -0.82 -4.11 10.09
C LEU A 94 -1.85 -3.39 10.98
N ALA A 95 -3.14 -3.66 10.77
CA ALA A 95 -4.22 -3.12 11.59
C ALA A 95 -4.14 -3.61 13.05
N CYS A 96 -3.79 -4.88 13.28
CA CYS A 96 -3.57 -5.43 14.61
C CYS A 96 -2.43 -4.71 15.35
N LEU A 97 -1.32 -4.39 14.67
CA LEU A 97 -0.22 -3.62 15.25
C LEU A 97 -0.71 -2.23 15.71
N LEU A 98 -1.45 -1.54 14.86
CA LEU A 98 -2.03 -0.23 15.20
C LEU A 98 -2.97 -0.32 16.42
N ARG A 99 -3.84 -1.33 16.47
CA ARG A 99 -4.76 -1.53 17.62
C ARG A 99 -4.01 -1.86 18.90
N LYS A 100 -2.98 -2.71 18.83
CA LYS A 100 -2.13 -3.05 19.97
C LYS A 100 -1.52 -1.81 20.61
N ASP A 101 -1.17 -0.84 19.77
CA ASP A 101 -0.56 0.43 20.18
C ASP A 101 -1.60 1.53 20.50
N GLY A 102 -2.90 1.21 20.51
CA GLY A 102 -3.99 2.13 20.89
C GLY A 102 -4.60 2.96 19.74
N TYR A 103 -4.14 2.77 18.49
CA TYR A 103 -4.59 3.55 17.32
C TYR A 103 -5.81 2.93 16.62
N TYR A 104 -6.87 2.62 17.38
CA TYR A 104 -8.05 1.90 16.86
C TYR A 104 -8.72 2.59 15.66
N LYS A 105 -8.98 3.90 15.76
CA LYS A 105 -9.62 4.68 14.67
C LYS A 105 -8.80 4.66 13.39
N PHE A 106 -7.47 4.74 13.52
CA PHE A 106 -6.59 4.71 12.36
C PHE A 106 -6.51 3.30 11.76
N ALA A 107 -6.51 2.26 12.60
CA ALA A 107 -6.61 0.87 12.13
C ALA A 107 -7.90 0.62 11.33
N ASP A 108 -9.05 1.11 11.83
CA ASP A 108 -10.32 1.04 11.10
C ASP A 108 -10.26 1.83 9.78
N ARG A 109 -9.62 3.00 9.80
CA ARG A 109 -9.47 3.84 8.61
C ARG A 109 -8.62 3.16 7.53
N VAL A 110 -7.46 2.62 7.89
CA VAL A 110 -6.57 1.89 6.96
C VAL A 110 -7.32 0.72 6.33
N LYS A 111 -8.06 -0.06 7.12
CA LYS A 111 -8.89 -1.15 6.58
C LYS A 111 -10.03 -0.67 5.68
N GLY A 112 -10.65 0.47 5.98
CA GLY A 112 -11.75 1.01 5.18
C GLY A 112 -11.33 1.77 3.92
N LEU A 113 -10.03 1.91 3.68
CA LEU A 113 -9.46 2.53 2.48
C LEU A 113 -8.98 1.48 1.45
N TRP A 114 -8.79 0.21 1.84
CA TRP A 114 -8.35 -0.89 0.99
C TRP A 114 -9.53 -1.79 0.56
#